data_AF-A0A7S3FXS9-F1
#
_entry.id   AF-A0A7S3FXS9-F1
#
_cell.length_a   1.000
_cell.length_b   1.000
_cell.length_c   1.000
_cell.angle_alpha   90.00
_cell.angle_beta   90.00
_cell.angle_gamma   90.00
#
_symmetry.space_group_name_H-M   'P 1'
#
loop_
_entity.id
_entity.type
_entity.pdbx_description
1 polymer ?
#
loop_
_entity_poly.entity_id
_entity_poly.type
_entity_poly.pdbx_seq_one_letter_code
_entity_poly.pdbx_strand_id
1 'polypeptide(L)'
;MDHHCPWVNNCLGMENYRFFLLFLLYLNIGTVYFAITIVSIWNHYVYRDNHRLLSFLLILDVALTLVLLIFNIWNWFLACSGLSTIEFIGQYQNYKRDHYDYSFKTVRDNLYKVFGTQSLLQILSPSLRNTPFTGLEWSFEMKDLGFYENGAAIKLEEEEKLNDPELNDHSNSVQTEGGKAQPETTRDSGRSAPSNADWEGEDEVELAEIKL
;
A
#
# COMPACT_ATOMS: atom_id res chain seq x y z
N MET A 1 -3.34 -1.82 -0.86
CA MET A 1 -2.63 -2.41 0.30
C MET A 1 -2.19 -1.26 1.20
N ASP A 2 -2.22 -1.42 2.53
CA ASP A 2 -1.79 -0.37 3.45
C ASP A 2 -0.31 -0.54 3.85
N HIS A 3 0.03 -1.61 4.56
CA HIS A 3 1.42 -1.98 4.85
C HIS A 3 1.51 -3.45 5.30
N HIS A 4 2.73 -4.00 5.32
CA HIS A 4 2.98 -5.27 6.02
C HIS A 4 3.31 -4.99 7.47
N CYS A 5 2.54 -5.54 8.40
CA CYS A 5 2.74 -5.33 9.83
C CYS A 5 3.34 -6.60 10.45
N PRO A 6 4.64 -6.59 10.83
CA PRO A 6 5.31 -7.77 11.39
C PRO A 6 4.72 -8.19 12.75
N TRP A 7 4.12 -7.25 13.50
CA TRP A 7 3.51 -7.50 14.80
C TRP A 7 2.28 -8.41 14.75
N VAL A 8 1.56 -8.40 13.62
CA VAL A 8 0.42 -9.28 13.36
C VAL A 8 0.77 -10.39 12.37
N ASN A 9 2.02 -10.43 11.91
CA ASN A 9 2.53 -11.34 10.88
C ASN A 9 1.60 -11.42 9.66
N ASN A 10 1.08 -10.27 9.22
CA ASN A 10 0.12 -10.22 8.13
C ASN A 10 0.20 -8.88 7.37
N CYS A 11 -0.18 -8.92 6.09
CA CYS A 11 -0.37 -7.72 5.29
C CYS A 11 -1.70 -7.06 5.63
N LEU A 12 -1.69 -5.75 5.84
CA LEU A 12 -2.88 -4.96 6.07
C LEU A 12 -3.37 -4.37 4.75
N GLY A 13 -4.66 -4.49 4.51
CA GLY A 13 -5.37 -4.08 3.32
C GLY A 13 -6.85 -3.92 3.63
N MET A 14 -7.68 -3.76 2.62
CA MET A 14 -9.06 -3.31 2.83
C MET A 14 -9.91 -4.24 3.70
N GLU A 15 -9.75 -5.56 3.56
CA GLU A 15 -10.57 -6.53 4.28
C GLU A 15 -10.26 -6.62 5.78
N ASN A 16 -9.00 -6.34 6.17
CA ASN A 16 -8.54 -6.49 7.55
C ASN A 16 -8.18 -5.17 8.25
N TYR A 17 -8.12 -4.04 7.53
CA TYR A 17 -7.75 -2.74 8.10
C TYR A 17 -8.68 -2.32 9.24
N ARG A 18 -9.98 -2.56 9.11
CA ARG A 18 -10.96 -2.28 10.19
C ARG A 18 -10.66 -3.04 11.49
N PHE A 19 -10.25 -4.30 11.38
CA PHE A 19 -9.94 -5.13 12.55
C PHE A 19 -8.64 -4.66 13.19
N PHE A 20 -7.69 -4.22 12.38
CA PHE A 20 -6.45 -3.62 12.86
C PHE A 20 -6.69 -2.31 13.63
N LEU A 21 -7.54 -1.41 13.13
CA LEU A 21 -7.91 -0.17 13.83
C LEU A 21 -8.55 -0.44 15.19
N LEU A 22 -9.48 -1.40 15.24
CA LEU A 22 -10.14 -1.81 16.49
C LEU A 22 -9.18 -2.52 17.43
N PHE A 23 -8.31 -3.39 16.92
CA PHE A 23 -7.27 -4.04 17.69
C PHE A 23 -6.39 -3.01 18.40
N LEU A 24 -5.90 -1.99 17.68
CA LEU A 24 -5.09 -0.94 18.28
C LEU A 24 -5.87 -0.12 19.32
N LEU A 25 -7.15 0.18 19.06
CA LEU A 25 -8.00 0.93 19.99
C LEU A 25 -8.18 0.16 21.30
N TYR A 26 -8.58 -1.11 21.21
CA TYR A 26 -8.80 -1.95 22.40
C TYR A 26 -7.51 -2.28 23.14
N LEU A 27 -6.40 -2.45 22.41
CA LEU A 27 -5.08 -2.61 23.02
C LEU A 27 -4.71 -1.38 23.84
N ASN A 28 -4.90 -0.17 23.30
CA ASN A 28 -4.63 1.07 24.02
C ASN A 28 -5.53 1.25 25.26
N ILE A 29 -6.82 0.92 25.15
CA ILE A 29 -7.73 0.91 26.32
C ILE A 29 -7.24 -0.09 27.37
N GLY A 30 -6.78 -1.26 26.96
CA GLY A 30 -6.24 -2.29 27.85
C GLY A 30 -5.01 -1.84 28.62
N THR A 31 -4.04 -1.18 27.96
CA THR A 31 -2.84 -0.68 28.63
C THR A 31 -3.19 0.47 29.59
N VAL A 32 -4.05 1.40 29.19
CA VAL A 32 -4.55 2.46 30.09
C VAL A 32 -5.25 1.88 31.32
N TYR A 33 -6.08 0.84 31.14
CA TYR A 33 -6.75 0.16 32.25
C TYR A 33 -5.75 -0.49 33.21
N PHE A 34 -4.69 -1.11 32.68
CA PHE A 34 -3.62 -1.70 33.50
C PHE A 34 -2.88 -0.63 34.32
N ALA A 35 -2.48 0.49 33.70
CA ALA A 35 -1.87 1.63 34.40
C ALA A 35 -2.76 2.16 35.54
N ILE A 36 -4.05 2.40 35.27
CA ILE A 36 -5.02 2.86 36.28
C ILE A 36 -5.12 1.87 37.44
N THR A 37 -5.13 0.57 37.14
CA THR A 37 -5.21 -0.49 38.16
C THR A 37 -4.01 -0.45 39.10
N ILE A 38 -2.78 -0.34 38.56
CA ILE A 38 -1.57 -0.23 39.39
C ILE A 38 -1.59 1.02 40.26
N VAL A 39 -1.96 2.17 39.68
CA VAL A 39 -2.03 3.44 40.42
C VAL A 39 -3.10 3.38 41.53
N SER A 40 -4.24 2.72 41.27
CA SER A 40 -5.32 2.57 42.26
C SER A 40 -4.87 1.75 43.48
N ILE A 41 -4.04 0.73 43.30
CA ILE A 41 -3.54 -0.12 44.39
C ILE A 41 -2.25 0.41 45.04
N TRP A 42 -1.77 1.61 44.71
CA TRP A 42 -0.48 2.13 45.16
C TRP A 42 -0.29 2.12 46.70
N ASN A 43 -1.36 2.36 47.45
CA ASN A 43 -1.33 2.35 48.92
C ASN A 43 -1.62 0.97 49.54
N HIS A 44 -1.99 -0.01 48.73
CA HIS A 44 -2.32 -1.36 49.17
C HIS A 44 -1.05 -2.16 49.50
N TYR A 45 -1.14 -3.12 50.42
CA TYR A 45 0.01 -3.92 50.86
C TYR A 45 0.68 -4.66 49.69
N VAL A 46 -0.13 -5.18 48.75
CA VAL A 46 0.36 -5.84 47.53
C VAL A 46 1.33 -4.96 46.74
N TYR A 47 1.03 -3.66 46.61
CA TYR A 47 1.91 -2.73 45.92
C TYR A 47 3.18 -2.46 46.72
N ARG A 48 3.08 -2.25 48.05
CA ARG A 48 4.25 -2.00 48.89
C ARG A 48 5.21 -3.18 48.93
N ASP A 49 4.69 -4.40 49.04
CA ASP A 49 5.49 -5.63 49.10
C ASP A 49 6.21 -5.87 47.76
N ASN A 50 5.58 -5.53 46.64
CA ASN A 50 6.09 -5.77 45.29
C ASN A 50 6.45 -4.48 44.52
N HIS A 51 6.75 -3.39 45.23
CA HIS A 51 6.84 -2.04 44.65
C HIS A 51 7.85 -1.93 43.50
N ARG A 52 8.96 -2.67 43.56
CA ARG A 52 9.99 -2.67 42.50
C ARG A 52 9.47 -3.23 41.19
N LEU A 53 8.81 -4.39 41.26
CA LEU A 53 8.24 -5.06 40.08
C LEU A 53 7.09 -4.25 39.50
N LEU A 54 6.15 -3.81 40.34
CA LEU A 54 4.97 -3.07 39.89
C LEU A 54 5.33 -1.67 39.35
N SER A 55 6.31 -0.99 39.93
CA SER A 55 6.85 0.26 39.36
C SER A 55 7.49 0.03 38.00
N PHE A 56 8.29 -1.04 37.85
CA PHE A 56 8.90 -1.38 36.56
C PHE A 56 7.85 -1.68 35.48
N LEU A 57 6.85 -2.49 35.81
CA LEU A 57 5.74 -2.81 34.92
C LEU A 57 4.94 -1.56 34.54
N LEU A 58 4.69 -0.65 35.50
CA LEU A 58 4.01 0.61 35.24
C LEU A 58 4.80 1.51 34.29
N ILE A 59 6.12 1.63 34.47
CA ILE A 59 6.97 2.45 33.59
C ILE A 59 6.94 1.89 32.17
N LEU A 60 7.08 0.57 32.02
CA LEU A 60 7.02 -0.11 30.72
C LEU A 60 5.65 0.10 30.05
N ASP A 61 4.57 -0.11 30.80
CA ASP A 61 3.21 0.03 30.30
C ASP A 61 2.87 1.48 29.90
N VAL A 62 3.33 2.48 30.67
CA VAL A 62 3.17 3.89 30.31
C VAL A 62 3.94 4.20 29.02
N ALA A 63 5.18 3.73 28.87
CA ALA A 63 5.95 3.92 27.65
C ALA A 63 5.25 3.26 26.43
N LEU A 64 4.76 2.03 26.61
CA LEU A 64 4.01 1.31 25.58
C LEU A 64 2.70 2.03 25.22
N THR A 65 1.96 2.50 26.22
CA THR A 65 0.71 3.25 26.04
C THR A 65 0.92 4.50 25.21
N LEU A 66 1.99 5.26 25.45
CA LEU A 66 2.31 6.48 24.70
C LEU A 66 2.61 6.17 23.23
N VAL A 67 3.45 5.16 22.97
CA VAL A 67 3.79 4.75 21.60
C VAL A 67 2.55 4.26 20.86
N LEU A 68 1.75 3.41 21.51
CA LEU A 68 0.51 2.89 20.94
C LEU A 68 -0.52 4.00 20.71
N LEU A 69 -0.59 5.02 21.57
CA LEU A 69 -1.53 6.12 21.42
C LEU A 69 -1.20 6.96 20.18
N ILE A 70 0.08 7.33 19.99
CA ILE A 70 0.53 8.07 18.82
C ILE A 70 0.24 7.26 17.55
N PHE A 71 0.58 5.96 17.56
CA PHE A 71 0.33 5.08 16.43
C PHE A 71 -1.17 4.91 16.17
N ASN A 72 -2.00 4.79 17.20
CA ASN A 72 -3.45 4.69 17.07
C ASN A 72 -4.04 5.96 16.44
N ILE A 73 -3.68 7.13 16.96
CA ILE A 73 -4.12 8.43 16.41
C ILE A 73 -3.75 8.54 14.93
N TRP A 74 -2.54 8.16 14.56
CA TRP A 74 -2.09 8.17 13.16
C TRP A 74 -2.96 7.29 12.26
N ASN A 75 -3.21 6.04 12.67
CA ASN A 75 -4.02 5.12 11.88
C ASN A 75 -5.49 5.57 11.76
N TRP A 76 -6.06 6.12 12.84
CA TRP A 76 -7.42 6.70 12.80
C TRP A 76 -7.48 7.95 11.92
N PHE A 77 -6.45 8.78 11.93
CA PHE A 77 -6.34 9.92 11.02
C PHE A 77 -6.33 9.49 9.55
N LEU A 78 -5.54 8.45 9.20
CA LEU A 78 -5.54 7.88 7.85
C LEU A 78 -6.92 7.33 7.47
N ALA A 79 -7.56 6.59 8.37
CA ALA A 79 -8.91 6.08 8.16
C ALA A 79 -9.96 7.18 7.93
N CYS A 80 -9.84 8.30 8.65
CA CYS A 80 -10.72 9.46 8.48
C CYS A 80 -10.46 10.23 7.18
N SER A 81 -9.20 10.27 6.75
CA SER A 81 -8.78 10.91 5.50
C SER A 81 -9.10 10.05 4.27
N GLY A 82 -9.38 8.76 4.45
CA GLY A 82 -9.67 7.83 3.34
C GLY A 82 -8.43 7.39 2.55
N LEU A 83 -7.24 7.68 3.07
CA LEU A 83 -5.94 7.37 2.50
C LEU A 83 -5.30 6.19 3.22
N SER A 84 -4.60 5.36 2.46
CA SER A 84 -3.63 4.39 3.00
C SER A 84 -2.28 5.05 3.29
N THR A 85 -1.46 4.36 4.08
CA THR A 85 -0.11 4.77 4.43
C THR A 85 0.76 4.96 3.18
N ILE A 86 0.64 4.06 2.19
CA ILE A 86 1.39 4.15 0.93
C ILE A 86 0.93 5.36 0.11
N GLU A 87 -0.37 5.62 0.03
CA GLU A 87 -0.90 6.78 -0.70
C GLU A 87 -0.45 8.10 -0.05
N PHE A 88 -0.53 8.20 1.28
CA PHE A 88 -0.07 9.39 2.00
C PHE A 88 1.43 9.67 1.77
N ILE A 89 2.27 8.64 1.87
CA ILE A 89 3.71 8.77 1.64
C ILE A 89 4.00 9.09 0.17
N GLY A 90 3.29 8.45 -0.76
CA GLY A 90 3.43 8.68 -2.20
C GLY A 90 3.09 10.12 -2.61
N GLN A 91 2.07 10.72 -1.99
CA GLN A 91 1.75 12.14 -2.16
C GLN A 91 2.85 13.04 -1.61
N TYR A 92 3.34 12.76 -0.40
CA TYR A 92 4.41 13.55 0.23
C TYR A 92 5.72 13.52 -0.58
N GLN A 93 6.10 12.35 -1.10
CA GLN A 93 7.35 12.16 -1.84
C GLN A 93 7.33 12.74 -3.27
N ASN A 94 6.23 13.36 -3.72
CA ASN A 94 6.07 13.90 -5.07
C ASN A 94 6.47 12.89 -6.16
N TYR A 95 6.23 11.60 -5.92
CA TYR A 95 6.46 10.59 -6.93
C TYR A 95 5.52 10.88 -8.11
N LYS A 96 6.08 11.17 -9.29
CA LYS A 96 5.39 11.58 -10.53
C LYS A 96 4.51 10.47 -11.11
N ARG A 97 3.55 9.98 -10.34
CA ARG A 97 2.36 9.33 -10.88
C ARG A 97 1.25 10.36 -10.88
N ASP A 98 0.44 10.36 -11.93
CA ASP A 98 -0.78 11.11 -11.92
C ASP A 98 -1.61 10.59 -10.73
N HIS A 99 -1.70 11.40 -9.67
CA HIS A 99 -2.26 10.96 -8.40
C HIS A 99 -3.77 10.91 -8.54
N TYR A 100 -4.31 9.69 -8.57
CA TYR A 100 -5.74 9.48 -8.46
C TYR A 100 -6.15 9.50 -6.99
N ASP A 101 -7.19 10.29 -6.67
CA ASP A 101 -7.68 10.46 -5.31
C ASP A 101 -8.80 9.46 -5.02
N TYR A 102 -8.49 8.42 -4.22
CA TYR A 102 -9.47 7.42 -3.77
C TYR A 102 -10.25 7.86 -2.51
N SER A 103 -10.06 9.10 -2.04
CA SER A 103 -10.72 9.63 -0.85
C SER A 103 -12.08 10.26 -1.17
N PHE A 104 -12.99 10.18 -0.22
CA PHE A 104 -14.27 10.88 -0.28
C PHE A 104 -14.18 12.24 0.41
N LYS A 105 -15.01 13.19 -0.04
CA LYS A 105 -15.07 14.56 0.51
C LYS A 105 -15.43 14.60 1.99
N THR A 106 -16.20 13.62 2.48
CA THR A 106 -16.67 13.56 3.87
C THR A 106 -15.93 12.48 4.64
N VAL A 107 -15.49 12.80 5.87
CA VAL A 107 -14.91 11.83 6.81
C VAL A 107 -15.85 10.66 7.09
N ARG A 108 -17.16 10.89 7.14
CA ARG A 108 -18.15 9.82 7.34
C ARG A 108 -18.13 8.81 6.20
N ASP A 109 -17.93 9.26 4.97
CA ASP A 109 -17.91 8.41 3.78
C ASP A 109 -16.59 7.62 3.72
N ASN A 110 -15.47 8.25 4.13
CA ASN A 110 -14.19 7.57 4.34
C ASN A 110 -14.27 6.48 5.40
N LEU A 111 -14.92 6.75 6.54
CA LEU A 111 -15.14 5.73 7.56
C LEU A 111 -16.11 4.65 7.09
N TYR A 112 -17.11 4.98 6.26
CA TYR A 112 -17.99 3.99 5.66
C TYR A 112 -17.22 3.05 4.72
N LYS A 113 -16.26 3.55 3.93
CA LYS A 113 -15.34 2.72 3.11
C LYS A 113 -14.63 1.65 3.92
N VAL A 114 -14.18 1.98 5.14
CA VAL A 114 -13.43 1.06 6.01
C VAL A 114 -14.34 0.14 6.83
N PHE A 115 -15.38 0.69 7.47
CA PHE A 115 -16.20 -0.05 8.45
C PHE A 115 -17.52 -0.60 7.88
N GLY A 116 -17.97 -0.13 6.72
CA GLY A 116 -19.26 -0.55 6.12
C GLY A 116 -20.48 -0.13 6.93
N THR A 117 -20.35 0.86 7.80
CA THR A 117 -21.44 1.40 8.61
C THR A 117 -21.23 2.89 8.91
N GLN A 118 -22.32 3.63 9.02
CA GLN A 118 -22.32 5.06 9.38
C GLN A 118 -22.56 5.28 10.89
N SER A 119 -22.93 4.23 11.63
CA SER A 119 -23.23 4.32 13.05
C SER A 119 -21.96 4.20 13.89
N LEU A 120 -21.66 5.22 14.70
CA LEU A 120 -20.45 5.25 15.56
C LEU A 120 -20.35 4.06 16.51
N LEU A 121 -21.46 3.62 17.12
CA LEU A 121 -21.45 2.48 18.03
C LEU A 121 -21.18 1.15 17.29
N GLN A 122 -21.59 1.04 16.03
CA GLN A 122 -21.31 -0.14 15.23
C GLN A 122 -19.86 -0.14 14.71
N ILE A 123 -19.26 1.03 14.51
CA ILE A 123 -17.84 1.17 14.17
C ILE A 123 -16.97 0.57 15.28
N LEU A 124 -17.33 0.82 16.54
CA LEU A 124 -16.58 0.29 17.70
C LEU A 124 -16.71 -1.23 17.85
N SER A 125 -17.80 -1.83 17.37
CA SER A 125 -17.99 -3.27 17.48
C SER A 125 -17.17 -4.02 16.41
N PRO A 126 -16.47 -5.12 16.76
CA PRO A 126 -15.89 -6.02 15.77
C PRO A 126 -17.00 -6.74 15.00
N SER A 127 -17.45 -6.11 13.93
CA SER A 127 -18.53 -6.60 13.07
C SER A 127 -17.96 -7.48 11.96
N LEU A 128 -18.53 -8.66 11.78
CA LEU A 128 -18.23 -9.57 10.66
C LEU A 128 -18.96 -9.19 9.36
N ARG A 129 -19.49 -7.96 9.26
CA ARG A 129 -20.13 -7.47 8.03
C ARG A 129 -19.14 -7.54 6.86
N ASN A 130 -19.59 -7.75 5.64
CA ASN A 130 -18.68 -7.61 4.49
C ASN A 130 -18.30 -6.14 4.29
N THR A 131 -17.10 -5.89 3.74
CA THR A 131 -16.73 -4.54 3.31
C THR A 131 -17.69 -4.09 2.20
N PRO A 132 -18.05 -2.80 2.15
CA PRO A 132 -18.99 -2.29 1.14
C PRO A 132 -18.37 -2.27 -0.27
N PHE A 133 -17.03 -2.32 -0.35
CA PHE A 133 -16.27 -2.30 -1.60
C PHE A 133 -15.37 -3.53 -1.68
N THR A 134 -15.13 -3.98 -2.91
CA THR A 134 -14.28 -5.14 -3.23
C THR A 134 -12.85 -4.75 -3.56
N GLY A 135 -12.60 -3.52 -4.02
CA GLY A 135 -11.29 -3.13 -4.57
C GLY A 135 -11.30 -2.92 -6.07
N LEU A 136 -12.18 -3.61 -6.77
CA LEU A 136 -12.24 -3.59 -8.23
C LEU A 136 -12.91 -2.32 -8.74
N GLU A 137 -13.77 -1.69 -7.95
CA GLU A 137 -14.52 -0.50 -8.34
C GLU A 137 -13.57 0.64 -8.74
N TRP A 138 -12.49 0.83 -7.98
CA TRP A 138 -11.48 1.84 -8.27
C TRP A 138 -10.67 1.54 -9.53
N SER A 139 -10.52 0.27 -9.92
CA SER A 139 -9.84 -0.10 -11.17
C SER A 139 -10.69 0.24 -12.40
N PHE A 140 -12.01 0.02 -12.32
CA PHE A 140 -12.94 0.42 -13.38
C PHE A 140 -13.05 1.94 -13.46
N GLU A 141 -13.16 2.62 -12.32
CA GLU A 141 -13.23 4.09 -12.27
C GLU A 141 -11.95 4.74 -12.85
N MET A 142 -10.76 4.20 -12.54
CA MET A 142 -9.52 4.65 -13.18
C MET A 142 -9.55 4.50 -14.70
N LYS A 143 -10.01 3.34 -15.21
CA LYS A 143 -10.11 3.09 -16.65
C LYS A 143 -11.06 4.08 -17.34
N ASP A 144 -12.23 4.31 -16.75
CA ASP A 144 -13.25 5.22 -17.30
C ASP A 144 -12.76 6.68 -17.33
N LEU A 145 -11.86 7.04 -16.42
CA LEU A 145 -11.21 8.35 -16.36
C LEU A 145 -9.94 8.45 -17.21
N GLY A 146 -9.61 7.40 -17.97
CA GLY A 146 -8.45 7.39 -18.86
C GLY A 146 -7.13 7.18 -18.12
N PHE A 147 -7.09 6.39 -17.05
CA PHE A 147 -5.86 5.97 -16.38
C PHE A 147 -5.61 4.47 -16.58
N TYR A 148 -4.34 4.09 -16.74
CA TYR A 148 -3.90 2.70 -16.71
C TYR A 148 -4.00 2.13 -15.27
N GLU A 149 -4.01 0.80 -15.10
CA GLU A 149 -4.01 0.13 -13.77
C GLU A 149 -2.85 0.56 -12.87
N ASN A 150 -1.77 1.03 -13.49
CA ASN A 150 -0.59 1.52 -12.82
C ASN A 150 -0.71 3.02 -12.45
N GLY A 151 -1.86 3.68 -12.67
CA GLY A 151 -2.10 5.10 -12.35
C GLY A 151 -1.42 6.10 -13.29
N ALA A 152 -0.90 5.67 -14.45
CA ALA A 152 -0.43 6.61 -15.48
C ALA A 152 -1.62 7.09 -16.32
N ALA A 153 -1.70 8.38 -16.63
CA ALA A 153 -2.70 8.90 -17.55
C ALA A 153 -2.47 8.32 -18.96
N ILE A 154 -3.55 7.82 -19.55
CA ILE A 154 -3.62 7.51 -20.97
C ILE A 154 -3.60 8.86 -21.67
N LYS A 155 -2.43 9.25 -22.20
CA LYS A 155 -2.37 10.38 -23.11
C LYS A 155 -3.22 10.05 -24.32
N LEU A 156 -4.22 10.87 -24.59
CA LEU A 156 -5.17 10.76 -25.72
C LEU A 156 -4.51 10.72 -27.13
N GLU A 157 -3.17 10.68 -27.23
CA GLU A 157 -2.43 10.48 -28.47
C GLU A 157 -2.33 8.99 -28.89
N GLU A 158 -2.62 8.03 -28.01
CA GLU A 158 -2.54 6.59 -28.33
C GLU A 158 -3.88 5.96 -28.75
N GLU A 159 -5.03 6.53 -28.36
CA GLU A 159 -6.34 6.01 -28.80
C GLU A 159 -6.60 6.30 -30.30
N GLU A 160 -6.03 7.35 -30.88
CA GLU A 160 -6.12 7.61 -32.32
C GLU A 160 -5.33 6.57 -33.14
N LYS A 161 -4.28 5.97 -32.57
CA LYS A 161 -3.51 4.90 -33.23
C LYS A 161 -4.13 3.51 -33.10
N LEU A 162 -4.98 3.29 -32.09
CA LEU A 162 -5.65 2.00 -31.88
C LEU A 162 -7.02 1.91 -32.56
N ASN A 163 -7.66 3.05 -32.83
CA ASN A 163 -8.95 3.15 -33.51
C ASN A 163 -8.85 3.50 -35.00
N ASP A 164 -7.64 3.53 -35.58
CA ASP A 164 -7.45 3.73 -37.01
C ASP A 164 -7.89 2.47 -37.79
N PRO A 165 -8.94 2.54 -38.62
CA PRO A 165 -9.41 1.40 -39.41
C PRO A 165 -8.38 0.90 -40.44
N GLU A 166 -7.34 1.70 -40.74
CA GLU A 166 -6.35 1.36 -41.78
C GLU A 166 -5.26 0.37 -41.34
N LEU A 167 -5.19 -0.03 -40.07
CA LEU A 167 -4.18 -1.00 -39.61
C LEU A 167 -4.70 -2.42 -39.36
N ASN A 168 -5.99 -2.68 -39.61
CA ASN A 168 -6.59 -4.02 -39.45
C ASN A 168 -6.56 -4.90 -40.70
N ASP A 169 -5.91 -4.47 -41.80
CA ASP A 169 -5.87 -5.25 -43.05
C ASP A 169 -4.63 -6.14 -43.22
N HIS A 170 -3.72 -6.19 -42.24
CA HIS A 170 -2.51 -7.02 -42.30
C HIS A 170 -2.33 -7.92 -41.09
N SER A 171 -3.36 -8.70 -40.76
CA SER A 171 -3.16 -9.91 -39.94
C SER A 171 -4.10 -11.05 -40.33
N ASN A 172 -4.21 -11.35 -41.63
CA ASN A 172 -4.78 -12.60 -42.08
C ASN A 172 -4.06 -13.14 -43.32
N SER A 173 -2.88 -13.73 -43.12
CA SER A 173 -2.35 -14.77 -44.01
C SER A 173 -1.24 -15.57 -43.32
N VAL A 174 -1.66 -16.58 -42.55
CA VAL A 174 -0.81 -17.74 -42.30
C VAL A 174 -0.82 -18.59 -43.57
N GLN A 175 0.27 -18.59 -44.36
CA GLN A 175 0.65 -19.70 -45.25
C GLN A 175 2.18 -19.82 -45.40
N THR A 176 2.72 -20.82 -44.69
CA THR A 176 3.64 -21.89 -45.15
C THR A 176 4.64 -21.69 -46.30
N GLU A 177 5.89 -22.07 -45.98
CA GLU A 177 6.92 -22.72 -46.80
C GLU A 177 7.71 -21.92 -47.87
N GLY A 178 9.04 -22.11 -47.87
CA GLY A 178 9.88 -21.90 -49.06
C GLY A 178 11.23 -21.23 -48.77
N GLY A 179 12.33 -21.99 -48.85
CA GLY A 179 13.66 -21.54 -48.45
C GLY A 179 14.46 -20.73 -49.48
N LYS A 180 15.63 -20.28 -49.00
CA LYS A 180 16.87 -19.87 -49.70
C LYS A 180 16.77 -18.81 -50.81
N ALA A 181 17.39 -17.64 -50.56
CA ALA A 181 18.62 -17.20 -51.25
C ALA A 181 18.98 -15.75 -50.88
N GLN A 182 20.23 -15.55 -50.44
CA GLN A 182 21.04 -14.32 -50.58
C GLN A 182 21.63 -14.27 -52.03
N PRO A 183 22.39 -13.24 -52.50
CA PRO A 183 22.90 -11.99 -51.88
C PRO A 183 22.88 -10.75 -52.86
N GLU A 184 23.67 -9.72 -52.53
CA GLU A 184 24.24 -8.63 -53.40
C GLU A 184 23.44 -7.32 -53.53
N THR A 185 24.00 -6.09 -53.56
CA THR A 185 25.36 -5.53 -53.40
C THR A 185 25.28 -3.98 -53.35
N THR A 186 26.10 -3.36 -52.49
CA THR A 186 26.93 -2.14 -52.71
C THR A 186 26.37 -0.69 -52.75
N ARG A 187 27.25 0.19 -52.20
CA ARG A 187 27.46 1.66 -52.30
C ARG A 187 26.78 2.51 -51.22
N ASP A 188 27.46 2.90 -50.14
CA ASP A 188 28.63 3.80 -49.96
C ASP A 188 28.36 5.29 -50.26
N SER A 189 28.27 6.10 -49.20
CA SER A 189 28.94 7.41 -49.07
C SER A 189 28.70 7.95 -47.65
N GLY A 190 29.79 8.24 -46.92
CA GLY A 190 29.76 8.47 -45.48
C GLY A 190 29.82 9.91 -45.00
N ARG A 191 29.90 10.08 -43.68
CA ARG A 191 30.85 10.96 -42.98
C ARG A 191 30.76 10.81 -41.45
N SER A 192 31.95 10.68 -40.86
CA SER A 192 32.43 11.12 -39.54
C SER A 192 31.82 10.56 -38.24
N ALA A 193 32.65 9.77 -37.54
CA ALA A 193 32.67 9.55 -36.08
C ALA A 193 33.17 10.83 -35.33
N PRO A 194 33.09 10.90 -33.98
CA PRO A 194 34.07 10.21 -33.11
C PRO A 194 33.41 9.53 -31.88
N SER A 195 33.79 8.30 -31.53
CA SER A 195 34.87 7.88 -30.59
C SER A 195 34.37 7.59 -29.16
N ASN A 196 34.39 6.29 -28.85
CA ASN A 196 34.47 5.55 -27.60
C ASN A 196 34.66 6.31 -26.27
N ALA A 197 33.94 5.85 -25.26
CA ALA A 197 34.51 5.53 -23.96
C ALA A 197 33.77 4.30 -23.38
N ASP A 198 34.48 3.18 -23.35
CA ASP A 198 34.18 1.95 -22.63
C ASP A 198 34.16 2.19 -21.12
N TRP A 199 33.25 1.53 -20.40
CA TRP A 199 33.51 1.00 -19.05
C TRP A 199 32.70 -0.28 -18.84
N GLU A 200 33.42 -1.39 -18.91
CA GLU A 200 33.08 -2.69 -18.34
C GLU A 200 32.91 -2.60 -16.81
N GLY A 201 32.09 -3.47 -16.25
CA GLY A 201 31.88 -3.58 -14.81
C GLY A 201 30.75 -4.55 -14.48
N GLU A 202 31.00 -5.83 -14.74
CA GLU A 202 30.30 -6.96 -14.13
C GLU A 202 30.54 -6.92 -12.61
N ASP A 203 29.51 -7.20 -11.80
CA ASP A 203 29.70 -7.78 -10.48
C ASP A 203 28.50 -8.67 -10.11
N GLU A 204 28.88 -9.86 -9.64
CA GLU A 204 28.13 -11.10 -9.58
C GLU A 204 27.07 -11.15 -8.46
N VAL A 205 26.03 -11.95 -8.71
CA VAL A 205 25.00 -12.34 -7.75
C VAL A 205 25.49 -13.55 -6.95
N GLU A 206 25.84 -13.35 -5.68
CA GLU A 206 26.21 -14.43 -4.77
C GLU A 206 24.95 -15.05 -4.12
N LEU A 207 24.56 -16.23 -4.59
CA LEU A 207 23.51 -17.09 -4.01
C LEU A 207 24.12 -17.93 -2.88
N ALA A 208 23.77 -17.61 -1.63
CA ALA A 208 24.15 -18.42 -0.47
C ALA A 208 23.29 -19.69 -0.37
N GLU A 209 23.97 -20.84 -0.41
CA GLU A 209 23.45 -22.19 -0.19
C GLU A 209 22.83 -22.35 1.21
N ILE A 210 21.63 -22.95 1.26
CA ILE A 210 21.05 -23.56 2.46
C ILE A 210 21.53 -25.02 2.50
N LYS A 211 22.34 -25.38 3.51
CA LYS A 211 22.66 -26.77 3.85
C LYS A 211 21.87 -27.19 5.09
N LEU A 212 21.03 -28.22 4.88
CA LEU A 212 20.49 -29.26 5.77
C LEU A 212 19.97 -28.86 7.16
#